data_AF-A0A6A7G7N4-F1
#
_entry.id   AF-A0A6A7G7N4-F1
#
_cell.length_a   1.000
_cell.length_b   1.000
_cell.length_c   1.000
_cell.angle_alpha   90.00
_cell.angle_beta   90.00
_cell.angle_gamma   90.00
#
_symmetry.space_group_name_H-M   'P 1'
#
loop_
_entity.id
_entity.type
_entity.pdbx_description
1 polymer ?
#
loop_
_entity_poly.entity_id
_entity_poly.type
_entity_poly.pdbx_seq_one_letter_code
_entity_poly.pdbx_strand_id
1 'polypeptide(L)'
;WQRQGVYSPPGLPILGHFHSLNNIGGFAWTFRDRIYKKTQDSNIYGIYEFFKPILSLGDVKVLHHICVKDFDHFVDRRSFKFDNKIFDEMLTSATGAHWKGIRSVLSPTFSSGKMKSMFHLVQEKSQGLIEHCDREKNDLSVVDLGDAFGKYTMDVIASCGFGMATNTLQGENQEFLDAAGSIFRVNLTFLAKIILAAICKPLYILLNLNAPNPSMVYFTKIVKNTLKMRDSGPRRGDFVDLMLDARVSEEKVKQEGKFSSYTLTDDSIIAQAVLFIVAGFDTTASTLNFAGHLLAKNQQQQDSLREEMQELVRRNEDGKLNYQDVMEAKYLDAVISETLRLYPPGHFLERQCTKEYKLVQVLGTWCKCCGPTASAEDQVQVLGPGTKARAGSSGLLVSLSLSHTHSLSLVINRSGTECLTLFYRRAV
;
A
#
# COMPACT_ATOMS: atom_id res chain seq x y z
N TRP A 1 -13.97 23.00 -1.90
CA TRP A 1 -14.27 22.76 -0.48
C TRP A 1 -15.21 23.77 0.13
N GLN A 2 -14.82 25.04 0.37
CA GLN A 2 -15.71 26.04 0.99
C GLN A 2 -17.13 26.14 0.37
N ARG A 3 -17.27 26.05 -0.97
CA ARG A 3 -18.58 26.04 -1.67
C ARG A 3 -19.46 24.79 -1.42
N GLN A 4 -18.95 23.78 -0.73
CA GLN A 4 -19.56 22.47 -0.45
C GLN A 4 -19.59 22.19 1.06
N GLY A 5 -19.56 23.23 1.92
CA GLY A 5 -19.52 23.12 3.39
C GLY A 5 -18.20 22.59 4.00
N VAL A 6 -17.43 21.81 3.25
CA VAL A 6 -16.21 21.14 3.72
C VAL A 6 -15.10 22.13 4.07
N TYR A 7 -14.56 21.99 5.28
CA TYR A 7 -13.34 22.69 5.73
C TYR A 7 -12.14 22.33 4.84
N SER A 8 -11.39 23.34 4.41
CA SER A 8 -10.07 23.20 3.81
C SER A 8 -9.12 24.18 4.49
N PRO A 9 -7.88 23.79 4.81
CA PRO A 9 -6.85 24.77 5.16
C PRO A 9 -6.52 25.67 3.94
N PRO A 10 -5.77 26.77 4.15
CA PRO A 10 -5.21 27.54 3.05
C PRO A 10 -4.19 26.70 2.24
N GLY A 11 -4.28 26.81 0.92
CA GLY A 11 -3.34 26.21 -0.03
C GLY A 11 -2.80 27.25 -1.01
N LEU A 12 -1.68 26.94 -1.66
CA LEU A 12 -1.05 27.83 -2.65
C LEU A 12 -1.82 27.83 -3.98
N PRO A 13 -1.81 28.95 -4.72
CA PRO A 13 -2.26 28.98 -6.11
C PRO A 13 -1.53 27.92 -6.96
N ILE A 14 -2.25 27.30 -7.91
CA ILE A 14 -1.79 26.24 -8.83
C ILE A 14 -1.36 24.92 -8.17
N LEU A 15 -0.60 24.94 -7.06
CA LEU A 15 -0.10 23.73 -6.38
C LEU A 15 -1.10 23.17 -5.35
N GLY A 16 -2.01 24.00 -4.83
CA GLY A 16 -2.86 23.65 -3.69
C GLY A 16 -2.01 23.34 -2.46
N HIS A 17 -2.15 22.12 -1.97
CA HIS A 17 -1.50 21.61 -0.75
C HIS A 17 -0.33 20.65 -1.07
N PHE A 18 -0.02 20.43 -2.35
CA PHE A 18 1.01 19.49 -2.80
C PHE A 18 2.38 19.73 -2.13
N HIS A 19 2.77 20.99 -1.95
CA HIS A 19 4.02 21.37 -1.26
C HIS A 19 4.05 20.96 0.23
N SER A 20 2.90 20.96 0.92
CA SER A 20 2.78 20.56 2.32
C SER A 20 2.70 19.03 2.48
N LEU A 21 2.23 18.34 1.45
CA LEU A 21 2.17 16.88 1.36
C LEU A 21 3.51 16.24 0.98
N ASN A 22 4.41 16.99 0.32
CA ASN A 22 5.71 16.52 -0.17
C ASN A 22 6.87 17.37 0.38
N ASN A 23 6.76 17.83 1.64
CA ASN A 23 7.76 18.69 2.24
C ASN A 23 9.09 17.95 2.43
N ILE A 24 10.10 18.32 1.63
CA ILE A 24 11.42 17.65 1.61
C ILE A 24 12.14 17.77 2.96
N GLY A 25 11.80 18.75 3.79
CA GLY A 25 12.34 18.93 5.15
C GLY A 25 11.43 18.45 6.29
N GLY A 26 10.39 17.66 6.05
CA GLY A 26 9.51 17.21 7.14
C GLY A 26 8.48 16.15 6.77
N PHE A 27 8.18 15.27 7.73
CA PHE A 27 7.32 14.10 7.54
C PHE A 27 5.93 14.44 7.00
N ALA A 28 5.62 13.98 5.78
CA ALA A 28 4.39 14.25 5.03
C ALA A 28 3.09 14.00 5.83
N TRP A 29 3.06 12.92 6.63
CA TRP A 29 1.89 12.57 7.44
C TRP A 29 1.54 13.64 8.49
N THR A 30 2.51 14.43 8.97
CA THR A 30 2.28 15.47 9.99
C THR A 30 1.42 16.63 9.47
N PHE A 31 1.33 16.83 8.16
CA PHE A 31 0.36 17.78 7.59
C PHE A 31 -1.07 17.25 7.75
N ARG A 32 -1.31 16.00 7.34
CA ARG A 32 -2.62 15.33 7.46
C ARG A 32 -3.05 15.17 8.92
N ASP A 33 -2.18 14.68 9.80
CA ASP A 33 -2.46 14.53 11.25
C ASP A 33 -2.74 15.89 11.95
N ARG A 34 -2.09 16.99 11.54
CA ARG A 34 -2.41 18.34 12.06
C ARG A 34 -3.76 18.88 11.57
N ILE A 35 -4.18 18.57 10.34
CA ILE A 35 -5.51 18.98 9.85
C ILE A 35 -6.57 18.11 10.50
N TYR A 36 -6.37 16.79 10.52
CA TYR A 36 -7.29 15.84 11.13
C TYR A 36 -7.55 16.18 12.61
N LYS A 37 -6.52 16.56 13.38
CA LYS A 37 -6.65 17.11 14.75
C LYS A 37 -7.52 18.37 14.87
N LYS A 38 -7.66 19.17 13.82
CA LYS A 38 -8.54 20.35 13.78
C LYS A 38 -9.95 20.04 13.26
N THR A 39 -10.17 18.84 12.73
CA THR A 39 -11.46 18.40 12.15
C THR A 39 -11.91 17.06 12.73
N GLN A 40 -11.62 16.82 14.01
CA GLN A 40 -12.05 15.58 14.69
C GLN A 40 -13.57 15.55 14.87
N ASP A 41 -14.22 16.70 15.06
CA ASP A 41 -15.68 16.80 15.26
C ASP A 41 -16.45 16.47 13.96
N SER A 42 -16.02 17.03 12.82
CA SER A 42 -16.65 16.75 11.52
C SER A 42 -16.25 15.39 10.93
N ASN A 43 -15.07 14.90 11.33
CA ASN A 43 -14.34 13.83 10.65
C ASN A 43 -14.22 14.02 9.12
N ILE A 44 -14.32 15.24 8.60
CA ILE A 44 -14.14 15.56 7.17
C ILE A 44 -13.35 16.86 7.01
N TYR A 45 -12.33 16.80 6.16
CA TYR A 45 -11.65 17.96 5.58
C TYR A 45 -11.40 17.73 4.08
N GLY A 46 -11.09 18.80 3.36
CA GLY A 46 -10.70 18.76 1.96
C GLY A 46 -9.34 19.41 1.75
N ILE A 47 -8.59 18.88 0.79
CA ILE A 47 -7.33 19.42 0.28
C ILE A 47 -7.36 19.42 -1.26
N TYR A 48 -6.27 19.84 -1.88
CA TYR A 48 -6.11 19.94 -3.32
C TYR A 48 -4.67 19.56 -3.64
N GLU A 49 -4.46 18.70 -4.62
CA GLU A 49 -3.15 18.47 -5.22
C GLU A 49 -3.18 18.97 -6.65
N PHE A 50 -2.45 20.06 -6.88
CA PHE A 50 -2.65 20.90 -8.06
C PHE A 50 -4.12 21.31 -8.20
N PHE A 51 -4.72 21.12 -9.38
CA PHE A 51 -6.14 21.36 -9.63
C PHE A 51 -7.05 20.19 -9.21
N LYS A 52 -6.51 19.03 -8.80
CA LYS A 52 -7.33 17.88 -8.40
C LYS A 52 -7.85 18.07 -6.98
N PRO A 53 -9.18 18.12 -6.76
CA PRO A 53 -9.71 18.10 -5.41
C PRO A 53 -9.47 16.72 -4.79
N ILE A 54 -9.00 16.72 -3.55
CA ILE A 54 -8.86 15.51 -2.74
C ILE A 54 -9.63 15.77 -1.45
N LEU A 55 -10.53 14.86 -1.13
CA LEU A 55 -11.34 14.93 0.07
C LEU A 55 -10.67 13.97 1.11
N SER A 56 -10.70 14.23 2.43
CA SER A 56 -10.03 13.45 3.52
C SER A 56 -10.94 13.26 4.79
N LEU A 57 -11.17 12.00 5.24
CA LEU A 57 -12.31 11.56 6.10
C LEU A 57 -11.76 10.75 7.29
N GLY A 58 -12.45 10.81 8.42
CA GLY A 58 -12.24 10.03 9.64
C GLY A 58 -13.28 8.95 9.97
N ASP A 59 -14.59 9.09 9.65
CA ASP A 59 -15.64 8.18 10.18
C ASP A 59 -15.61 6.73 9.64
N VAL A 60 -15.43 5.76 10.55
CA VAL A 60 -15.39 4.30 10.28
C VAL A 60 -16.58 3.75 9.47
N LYS A 61 -17.79 4.31 9.61
CA LYS A 61 -18.97 3.81 8.88
C LYS A 61 -18.90 4.21 7.42
N VAL A 62 -18.53 5.47 7.15
CA VAL A 62 -18.31 5.94 5.78
C VAL A 62 -17.15 5.16 5.13
N LEU A 63 -16.14 4.74 5.92
CA LEU A 63 -15.11 3.79 5.45
C LEU A 63 -15.69 2.45 5.04
N HIS A 64 -16.46 1.82 5.93
CA HIS A 64 -17.07 0.53 5.64
C HIS A 64 -18.00 0.61 4.41
N HIS A 65 -18.67 1.74 4.21
CA HIS A 65 -19.41 1.98 2.97
C HIS A 65 -18.47 1.99 1.75
N ILE A 66 -17.43 2.83 1.75
CA ILE A 66 -16.61 3.09 0.57
C ILE A 66 -15.61 1.98 0.23
N CYS A 67 -15.09 1.25 1.22
CA CYS A 67 -14.18 0.13 1.01
C CYS A 67 -14.86 -1.24 0.95
N VAL A 68 -16.13 -1.38 1.37
CA VAL A 68 -16.82 -2.68 1.42
C VAL A 68 -18.19 -2.64 0.73
N LYS A 69 -19.20 -1.97 1.29
CA LYS A 69 -20.59 -2.07 0.81
C LYS A 69 -20.77 -1.55 -0.62
N ASP A 70 -20.20 -0.38 -0.88
CA ASP A 70 -20.43 0.40 -2.09
C ASP A 70 -19.21 0.35 -3.03
N PHE A 71 -18.32 -0.64 -2.84
CA PHE A 71 -17.01 -0.74 -3.48
C PHE A 71 -17.04 -0.68 -5.02
N ASP A 72 -18.15 -1.04 -5.68
CA ASP A 72 -18.28 -0.90 -7.14
C ASP A 72 -18.37 0.56 -7.64
N HIS A 73 -18.41 1.56 -6.75
CA HIS A 73 -18.17 2.99 -7.07
C HIS A 73 -16.71 3.41 -6.85
N PHE A 74 -15.91 2.54 -6.20
CA PHE A 74 -14.56 2.79 -5.65
C PHE A 74 -13.58 1.68 -6.01
N VAL A 75 -13.77 1.06 -7.18
CA VAL A 75 -12.90 -0.02 -7.68
C VAL A 75 -11.47 0.49 -7.89
N ASP A 76 -11.35 1.70 -8.43
CA ASP A 76 -10.09 2.27 -8.89
C ASP A 76 -9.30 2.89 -7.74
N ARG A 77 -7.96 2.82 -7.86
CA ARG A 77 -7.00 3.59 -7.05
C ARG A 77 -6.65 4.91 -7.76
N ARG A 78 -5.91 5.77 -7.07
CA ARG A 78 -5.31 6.96 -7.69
C ARG A 78 -4.30 6.54 -8.77
N SER A 79 -4.66 6.74 -10.04
CA SER A 79 -3.74 6.49 -11.16
C SER A 79 -2.89 7.73 -11.45
N PHE A 80 -1.57 7.56 -11.43
CA PHE A 80 -0.59 8.50 -11.99
C PHE A 80 -0.05 7.92 -13.30
N LYS A 81 -0.64 8.31 -14.44
CA LYS A 81 -0.14 7.90 -15.75
C LYS A 81 1.13 8.67 -16.12
N PHE A 82 2.26 8.08 -15.78
CA PHE A 82 3.61 8.53 -16.14
C PHE A 82 4.02 8.13 -17.57
N ASP A 83 3.10 7.53 -18.34
CA ASP A 83 3.34 7.02 -19.70
C ASP A 83 4.51 6.03 -19.73
N ASN A 84 4.43 5.03 -18.85
CA ASN A 84 5.46 4.04 -18.58
C ASN A 84 4.84 2.63 -18.49
N LYS A 85 5.02 1.84 -19.54
CA LYS A 85 4.33 0.56 -19.75
C LYS A 85 4.40 -0.40 -18.55
N ILE A 86 5.53 -0.48 -17.85
CA ILE A 86 5.69 -1.39 -16.70
C ILE A 86 4.98 -0.84 -15.45
N PHE A 87 5.04 0.46 -15.20
CA PHE A 87 4.36 1.06 -14.05
C PHE A 87 2.84 1.11 -14.22
N ASP A 88 2.36 1.41 -15.43
CA ASP A 88 0.92 1.51 -15.74
C ASP A 88 0.21 0.13 -15.70
N GLU A 89 0.94 -0.98 -15.89
CA GLU A 89 0.45 -2.37 -15.79
C GLU A 89 0.41 -2.94 -14.34
N MET A 90 0.99 -2.26 -13.34
CA MET A 90 1.03 -2.76 -11.97
C MET A 90 -0.38 -2.86 -11.34
N LEU A 91 -0.63 -3.89 -10.52
CA LEU A 91 -1.88 -4.05 -9.74
C LEU A 91 -2.25 -2.80 -8.89
N THR A 92 -1.27 -1.98 -8.50
CA THR A 92 -1.45 -0.71 -7.79
C THR A 92 -1.93 0.45 -8.67
N SER A 93 -1.59 0.42 -9.97
CA SER A 93 -1.84 1.46 -10.97
C SER A 93 -3.02 1.17 -11.89
N ALA A 94 -3.29 -0.13 -12.12
CA ALA A 94 -4.36 -0.66 -12.96
C ALA A 94 -5.76 -0.24 -12.45
N THR A 95 -6.71 -0.15 -13.38
CA THR A 95 -8.10 0.26 -13.11
C THR A 95 -9.13 -0.69 -13.71
N GLY A 96 -10.38 -0.60 -13.23
CA GLY A 96 -11.56 -1.24 -13.81
C GLY A 96 -11.43 -2.75 -14.00
N ALA A 97 -11.77 -3.23 -15.21
CA ALA A 97 -11.72 -4.64 -15.57
C ALA A 97 -10.29 -5.20 -15.60
N HIS A 98 -9.30 -4.40 -16.03
CA HIS A 98 -7.87 -4.76 -16.03
C HIS A 98 -7.41 -5.08 -14.61
N TRP A 99 -7.74 -4.20 -13.65
CA TRP A 99 -7.48 -4.42 -12.23
C TRP A 99 -8.19 -5.65 -11.67
N LYS A 100 -9.49 -5.83 -11.98
CA LYS A 100 -10.25 -7.01 -11.51
C LYS A 100 -9.63 -8.31 -12.04
N GLY A 101 -9.17 -8.34 -13.28
CA GLY A 101 -8.50 -9.49 -13.91
C GLY A 101 -7.11 -9.80 -13.36
N ILE A 102 -6.22 -8.80 -13.24
CA ILE A 102 -4.91 -9.00 -12.60
C ILE A 102 -5.11 -9.50 -11.16
N ARG A 103 -6.09 -8.94 -10.43
CA ARG A 103 -6.36 -9.35 -9.05
C ARG A 103 -6.92 -10.77 -8.94
N SER A 104 -7.79 -11.22 -9.84
CA SER A 104 -8.30 -12.60 -9.81
C SER A 104 -7.21 -13.64 -10.11
N VAL A 105 -6.26 -13.30 -10.98
CA VAL A 105 -5.08 -14.13 -11.27
C VAL A 105 -4.11 -14.20 -10.09
N LEU A 106 -3.79 -13.07 -9.45
CA LEU A 106 -2.78 -13.01 -8.38
C LEU A 106 -3.25 -13.47 -7.00
N SER A 107 -4.55 -13.35 -6.68
CA SER A 107 -5.05 -13.63 -5.32
C SER A 107 -4.82 -15.07 -4.82
N PRO A 108 -4.97 -16.13 -5.64
CA PRO A 108 -4.70 -17.51 -5.22
C PRO A 108 -3.26 -17.76 -4.74
N THR A 109 -2.29 -17.01 -5.23
CA THR A 109 -0.87 -17.15 -4.87
C THR A 109 -0.59 -16.85 -3.41
N PHE A 110 -1.37 -15.96 -2.78
CA PHE A 110 -1.26 -15.62 -1.36
C PHE A 110 -2.26 -16.38 -0.47
N SER A 111 -2.80 -17.50 -0.97
CA SER A 111 -3.63 -18.41 -0.17
C SER A 111 -2.81 -19.11 0.92
N SER A 112 -3.45 -19.46 2.05
CA SER A 112 -2.78 -20.11 3.19
C SER A 112 -2.05 -21.40 2.81
N GLY A 113 -2.56 -22.17 1.85
CA GLY A 113 -1.87 -23.36 1.33
C GLY A 113 -0.56 -23.04 0.61
N LYS A 114 -0.52 -21.98 -0.20
CA LYS A 114 0.71 -21.51 -0.85
C LYS A 114 1.67 -20.89 0.15
N MET A 115 1.18 -20.08 1.08
CA MET A 115 2.00 -19.55 2.18
C MET A 115 2.64 -20.65 3.03
N LYS A 116 1.88 -21.70 3.39
CA LYS A 116 2.41 -22.88 4.09
C LYS A 116 3.49 -23.61 3.27
N SER A 117 3.33 -23.73 1.95
CA SER A 117 4.36 -24.34 1.09
C SER A 117 5.66 -23.50 1.02
N MET A 118 5.57 -22.18 1.07
CA MET A 118 6.74 -21.28 1.04
C MET A 118 7.40 -21.06 2.42
N PHE A 119 6.76 -21.48 3.52
CA PHE A 119 7.24 -21.22 4.88
C PHE A 119 8.69 -21.65 5.12
N HIS A 120 9.13 -22.76 4.54
CA HIS A 120 10.51 -23.25 4.66
C HIS A 120 11.57 -22.25 4.15
N LEU A 121 11.25 -21.48 3.10
CA LEU A 121 12.13 -20.42 2.57
C LEU A 121 12.23 -19.24 3.53
N VAL A 122 11.11 -18.88 4.19
CA VAL A 122 11.09 -17.83 5.22
C VAL A 122 11.90 -18.26 6.44
N GLN A 123 11.76 -19.53 6.86
CA GLN A 123 12.50 -20.12 7.96
C GLN A 123 14.02 -20.19 7.67
N GLU A 124 14.42 -20.56 6.46
CA GLU A 124 15.82 -20.54 6.00
C GLU A 124 16.43 -19.13 6.14
N LYS A 125 15.75 -18.10 5.64
CA LYS A 125 16.24 -16.71 5.75
C LYS A 125 16.16 -16.17 7.18
N SER A 126 15.23 -16.66 8.00
CA SER A 126 15.15 -16.30 9.43
C SER A 126 16.37 -16.82 10.20
N GLN A 127 16.84 -18.03 9.88
CA GLN A 127 18.08 -18.58 10.43
C GLN A 127 19.30 -17.76 9.99
N GLY A 128 19.38 -17.39 8.71
CA GLY A 128 20.44 -16.50 8.19
C GLY A 128 20.45 -15.10 8.82
N LEU A 129 19.30 -14.59 9.28
CA LEU A 129 19.21 -13.33 10.04
C LEU A 129 19.81 -13.48 11.45
N ILE A 130 19.58 -14.60 12.13
CA ILE A 130 20.19 -14.88 13.44
C ILE A 130 21.72 -14.94 13.29
N GLU A 131 22.22 -15.68 12.30
CA GLU A 131 23.66 -15.80 12.00
C GLU A 131 24.31 -14.45 11.64
N HIS A 132 23.59 -13.60 10.90
CA HIS A 132 24.02 -12.22 10.64
C HIS A 132 24.13 -11.42 11.94
N CYS A 133 23.08 -11.41 12.77
CA CYS A 133 23.06 -10.66 14.03
C CYS A 133 24.12 -11.14 15.03
N ASP A 134 24.38 -12.45 15.16
CA ASP A 134 25.43 -12.95 16.05
C ASP A 134 26.85 -12.61 15.57
N ARG A 135 27.08 -12.52 14.25
CA ARG A 135 28.35 -12.03 13.69
C ARG A 135 28.56 -10.54 13.99
N GLU A 136 27.63 -9.68 13.58
CA GLU A 136 27.71 -8.22 13.82
C GLU A 136 27.87 -7.88 15.31
N LYS A 137 27.20 -8.64 16.19
CA LYS A 137 27.32 -8.53 17.66
C LYS A 137 28.73 -8.83 18.17
N ASN A 138 29.43 -9.83 17.61
CA ASN A 138 30.80 -10.16 18.00
C ASN A 138 31.81 -9.11 17.51
N ASP A 139 31.59 -8.55 16.31
CA ASP A 139 32.51 -7.60 15.68
C ASP A 139 32.33 -6.15 16.15
N LEU A 140 31.08 -5.70 16.39
CA LEU A 140 30.73 -4.29 16.64
C LEU A 140 30.06 -4.03 18.00
N SER A 141 29.68 -5.08 18.76
CA SER A 141 28.87 -4.99 20.00
C SER A 141 27.49 -4.31 19.88
N VAL A 142 27.11 -3.85 18.68
CA VAL A 142 25.83 -3.21 18.35
C VAL A 142 25.41 -3.72 16.97
N VAL A 143 24.14 -4.09 16.82
CA VAL A 143 23.57 -4.58 15.55
C VAL A 143 22.57 -3.56 15.03
N ASP A 144 22.74 -3.10 13.78
CA ASP A 144 21.73 -2.27 13.12
C ASP A 144 20.59 -3.13 12.57
N LEU A 145 19.52 -3.25 13.37
CA LEU A 145 18.30 -3.94 12.97
C LEU A 145 17.62 -3.29 11.75
N GLY A 146 17.89 -2.02 11.45
CA GLY A 146 17.44 -1.31 10.25
C GLY A 146 17.93 -1.98 8.99
N ASP A 147 19.24 -2.14 8.88
CA ASP A 147 19.93 -2.81 7.79
C ASP A 147 19.66 -4.33 7.79
N ALA A 148 19.75 -4.99 8.96
CA ALA A 148 19.55 -6.44 9.06
C ALA A 148 18.11 -6.88 8.66
N PHE A 149 17.06 -6.17 9.08
CA PHE A 149 15.69 -6.45 8.62
C PHE A 149 15.47 -6.08 7.14
N GLY A 150 16.19 -5.08 6.62
CA GLY A 150 16.21 -4.77 5.19
C GLY A 150 16.75 -5.95 4.36
N LYS A 151 17.96 -6.42 4.71
CA LYS A 151 18.61 -7.60 4.12
C LYS A 151 17.73 -8.84 4.19
N TYR A 152 17.20 -9.15 5.38
CA TYR A 152 16.30 -10.29 5.59
C TYR A 152 15.05 -10.25 4.71
N THR A 153 14.31 -9.12 4.69
CA THR A 153 13.07 -9.04 3.91
C THR A 153 13.34 -9.04 2.40
N MET A 154 14.49 -8.54 1.97
CA MET A 154 14.95 -8.67 0.59
C MET A 154 15.22 -10.14 0.20
N ASP A 155 16.01 -10.85 1.01
CA ASP A 155 16.33 -12.26 0.75
C ASP A 155 15.09 -13.17 0.81
N VAL A 156 14.10 -12.84 1.66
CA VAL A 156 12.80 -13.51 1.71
C VAL A 156 12.00 -13.29 0.42
N ILE A 157 11.85 -12.04 -0.06
CA ILE A 157 11.07 -11.77 -1.27
C ILE A 157 11.79 -12.20 -2.55
N ALA A 158 13.13 -12.19 -2.58
CA ALA A 158 13.91 -12.78 -3.66
C ALA A 158 13.74 -14.31 -3.74
N SER A 159 13.79 -14.99 -2.59
CA SER A 159 13.65 -16.44 -2.51
C SER A 159 12.22 -16.89 -2.83
N CYS A 160 11.21 -16.42 -2.09
CA CYS A 160 9.82 -16.81 -2.29
C CYS A 160 9.23 -16.28 -3.61
N GLY A 161 9.66 -15.09 -4.02
CA GLY A 161 9.15 -14.40 -5.20
C GLY A 161 9.70 -14.94 -6.53
N PHE A 162 10.99 -15.30 -6.56
CA PHE A 162 11.73 -15.48 -7.82
C PHE A 162 12.63 -16.72 -7.83
N GLY A 163 12.64 -17.48 -6.72
CA GLY A 163 13.56 -18.59 -6.52
C GLY A 163 15.02 -18.14 -6.64
N MET A 164 15.33 -16.92 -6.20
CA MET A 164 16.65 -16.29 -6.25
C MET A 164 17.31 -16.30 -4.87
N ALA A 165 18.58 -16.69 -4.82
CA ALA A 165 19.43 -16.52 -3.64
C ALA A 165 20.22 -15.21 -3.82
N THR A 166 19.80 -14.15 -3.13
CA THR A 166 20.46 -12.83 -3.15
C THR A 166 21.51 -12.67 -2.06
N ASN A 167 21.42 -13.45 -0.97
CA ASN A 167 22.42 -13.58 0.09
C ASN A 167 22.91 -12.24 0.66
N THR A 168 22.00 -11.26 0.77
CA THR A 168 22.33 -9.91 1.21
C THR A 168 22.66 -9.87 2.71
N LEU A 169 22.15 -10.83 3.49
CA LEU A 169 22.57 -11.11 4.87
C LEU A 169 24.04 -11.58 5.00
N GLN A 170 24.62 -12.10 3.91
CA GLN A 170 26.05 -12.46 3.81
C GLN A 170 26.90 -11.35 3.18
N GLY A 171 26.30 -10.21 2.79
CA GLY A 171 26.98 -9.09 2.13
C GLY A 171 27.11 -9.22 0.61
N GLU A 172 26.47 -10.22 0.00
CA GLU A 172 26.42 -10.34 -1.46
C GLU A 172 25.36 -9.40 -2.06
N ASN A 173 25.46 -9.14 -3.37
CA ASN A 173 24.43 -8.45 -4.18
C ASN A 173 23.92 -7.10 -3.64
N GLN A 174 24.77 -6.28 -3.01
CA GLN A 174 24.41 -4.96 -2.48
C GLN A 174 23.72 -4.04 -3.52
N GLU A 175 24.08 -4.15 -4.81
CA GLU A 175 23.39 -3.46 -5.91
C GLU A 175 21.87 -3.70 -5.92
N PHE A 176 21.42 -4.90 -5.54
CA PHE A 176 20.01 -5.29 -5.49
C PHE A 176 19.27 -4.58 -4.35
N LEU A 177 19.91 -4.40 -3.19
CA LEU A 177 19.39 -3.58 -2.08
C LEU A 177 19.37 -2.09 -2.45
N ASP A 178 20.46 -1.57 -3.01
CA ASP A 178 20.60 -0.16 -3.38
C ASP A 178 19.57 0.22 -4.48
N ALA A 179 19.33 -0.69 -5.43
CA ALA A 179 18.27 -0.56 -6.43
C ALA A 179 16.87 -0.50 -5.78
N ALA A 180 16.57 -1.35 -4.79
CA ALA A 180 15.26 -1.32 -4.13
C ALA A 180 15.09 -0.08 -3.24
N GLY A 181 16.06 0.23 -2.38
CA GLY A 181 16.03 1.39 -1.49
C GLY A 181 15.96 2.71 -2.25
N SER A 182 16.52 2.80 -3.46
CA SER A 182 16.43 3.99 -4.31
C SER A 182 15.06 4.20 -4.98
N ILE A 183 14.18 3.20 -5.02
CA ILE A 183 12.81 3.36 -5.57
C ILE A 183 11.93 4.20 -4.62
N PHE A 184 12.15 4.10 -3.31
CA PHE A 184 11.41 4.87 -2.30
C PHE A 184 11.98 6.27 -2.03
N ARG A 185 13.18 6.59 -2.54
CA ARG A 185 13.85 7.89 -2.31
C ARG A 185 13.26 9.02 -3.16
N VAL A 186 12.25 9.70 -2.61
CA VAL A 186 11.72 10.97 -3.14
C VAL A 186 12.83 12.02 -3.16
N ASN A 187 13.23 12.45 -4.36
CA ASN A 187 14.23 13.48 -4.59
C ASN A 187 13.66 14.66 -5.39
N LEU A 188 14.36 15.79 -5.39
CA LEU A 188 13.96 17.02 -6.10
C LEU A 188 13.63 16.78 -7.58
N THR A 189 14.41 15.95 -8.27
CA THR A 189 14.21 15.64 -9.69
C THR A 189 12.92 14.84 -9.92
N PHE A 190 12.62 13.86 -9.06
CA PHE A 190 11.37 13.11 -9.10
C PHE A 190 10.16 14.00 -8.79
N LEU A 191 10.27 14.88 -7.78
CA LEU A 191 9.22 15.84 -7.45
C LEU A 191 8.97 16.83 -8.60
N ALA A 192 10.02 17.34 -9.24
CA ALA A 192 9.93 18.20 -10.42
C ALA A 192 9.27 17.48 -11.62
N LYS A 193 9.59 16.20 -11.85
CA LYS A 193 8.89 15.37 -12.86
C LYS A 193 7.39 15.26 -12.57
N ILE A 194 6.98 15.03 -11.31
CA ILE A 194 5.57 14.98 -10.92
C ILE A 194 4.88 16.33 -11.13
N ILE A 195 5.50 17.43 -10.69
CA ILE A 195 4.97 18.79 -10.86
C ILE A 195 4.77 19.11 -12.34
N LEU A 196 5.75 18.80 -13.20
CA LEU A 196 5.63 19.06 -14.64
C LEU A 196 4.57 18.18 -15.30
N ALA A 197 4.49 16.89 -14.96
CA ALA A 197 3.45 15.99 -15.46
C ALA A 197 2.03 16.43 -15.05
N ALA A 198 1.87 17.03 -13.87
CA ALA A 198 0.60 17.50 -13.35
C ALA A 198 0.17 18.87 -13.88
N ILE A 199 1.10 19.80 -14.13
CA ILE A 199 0.81 21.16 -14.59
C ILE A 199 0.87 21.28 -16.13
N CYS A 200 1.83 20.63 -16.78
CA CYS A 200 2.06 20.76 -18.23
C CYS A 200 2.51 19.43 -18.86
N LYS A 201 1.58 18.47 -18.97
CA LYS A 201 1.85 17.16 -19.60
C LYS A 201 2.47 17.26 -21.02
N PRO A 202 2.10 18.20 -21.91
CA PRO A 202 2.77 18.34 -23.21
C PRO A 202 4.28 18.60 -23.09
N LEU A 203 4.71 19.43 -22.13
CA LEU A 203 6.13 19.72 -21.91
C LEU A 203 6.86 18.56 -21.22
N TYR A 204 6.19 17.82 -20.34
CA TYR A 204 6.70 16.57 -19.77
C TYR A 204 7.00 15.50 -20.84
N ILE A 205 6.11 15.36 -21.83
CA ILE A 205 6.31 14.47 -22.99
C ILE A 205 7.43 14.99 -23.90
N LEU A 206 7.42 16.29 -24.24
CA LEU A 206 8.42 16.91 -25.12
C LEU A 206 9.85 16.78 -24.57
N LEU A 207 10.02 16.86 -23.25
CA LEU A 207 11.31 16.68 -22.57
C LEU A 207 11.63 15.20 -22.25
N ASN A 208 10.83 14.25 -22.74
CA ASN A 208 11.02 12.79 -22.57
C ASN A 208 11.22 12.36 -21.10
N LEU A 209 10.56 13.05 -20.15
CA LEU A 209 10.79 12.83 -18.71
C LEU A 209 10.10 11.57 -18.16
N ASN A 210 9.31 10.87 -18.97
CA ASN A 210 8.79 9.53 -18.71
C ASN A 210 9.88 8.43 -18.73
N ALA A 211 11.12 8.78 -19.09
CA ALA A 211 12.29 7.91 -18.96
C ALA A 211 12.28 7.15 -17.62
N PRO A 212 12.32 5.80 -17.65
CA PRO A 212 12.09 4.95 -16.46
C PRO A 212 13.15 5.18 -15.38
N ASN A 213 12.76 4.97 -14.13
CA ASN A 213 13.70 4.93 -13.01
C ASN A 213 14.76 3.82 -13.28
N PRO A 214 16.08 4.08 -13.17
CA PRO A 214 17.12 3.07 -13.43
C PRO A 214 16.91 1.76 -12.67
N SER A 215 16.47 1.82 -11.41
CA SER A 215 16.20 0.65 -10.58
C SER A 215 15.00 -0.15 -11.08
N MET A 216 13.98 0.53 -11.64
CA MET A 216 12.86 -0.15 -12.32
C MET A 216 13.34 -0.88 -13.58
N VAL A 217 14.30 -0.33 -14.33
CA VAL A 217 14.93 -1.00 -15.49
C VAL A 217 15.77 -2.20 -15.03
N TYR A 218 16.50 -2.06 -13.92
CA TYR A 218 17.29 -3.13 -13.30
C TYR A 218 16.44 -4.35 -12.93
N PHE A 219 15.39 -4.18 -12.11
CA PHE A 219 14.49 -5.27 -11.77
C PHE A 219 13.72 -5.81 -12.99
N THR A 220 13.32 -4.95 -13.94
CA THR A 220 12.73 -5.40 -15.22
C THR A 220 13.67 -6.31 -16.00
N LYS A 221 14.98 -6.03 -16.01
CA LYS A 221 16.01 -6.86 -16.67
C LYS A 221 16.20 -8.19 -15.94
N ILE A 222 16.28 -8.19 -14.62
CA ILE A 222 16.39 -9.41 -13.80
C ILE A 222 15.20 -10.32 -14.04
N VAL A 223 13.97 -9.81 -13.88
CA VAL A 223 12.75 -10.60 -14.10
C VAL A 223 12.67 -11.12 -15.53
N LYS A 224 12.99 -10.31 -16.56
CA LYS A 224 13.05 -10.76 -17.97
C LYS A 224 14.06 -11.90 -18.20
N ASN A 225 15.13 -11.99 -17.42
CA ASN A 225 16.08 -13.09 -17.48
C ASN A 225 15.56 -14.32 -16.72
N THR A 226 15.04 -14.17 -15.50
CA THR A 226 14.47 -15.27 -14.70
C THR A 226 13.33 -15.97 -15.44
N LEU A 227 12.43 -15.23 -16.09
CA LEU A 227 11.34 -15.80 -16.90
C LEU A 227 11.88 -16.65 -18.07
N LYS A 228 12.88 -16.16 -18.81
CA LYS A 228 13.51 -16.92 -19.91
C LYS A 228 14.17 -18.22 -19.44
N MET A 229 14.77 -18.20 -18.24
CA MET A 229 15.36 -19.39 -17.62
C MET A 229 14.32 -20.39 -17.11
N ARG A 230 13.12 -19.92 -16.71
CA ARG A 230 12.00 -20.79 -16.28
C ARG A 230 11.20 -21.35 -17.45
N ASP A 231 11.05 -20.60 -18.55
CA ASP A 231 10.41 -21.08 -19.80
C ASP A 231 11.13 -22.28 -20.44
N SER A 232 12.40 -22.53 -20.06
CA SER A 232 13.24 -23.62 -20.57
C SER A 232 13.86 -24.51 -19.47
N GLY A 233 13.40 -24.36 -18.21
CA GLY A 233 14.06 -24.96 -17.04
C GLY A 233 13.08 -25.56 -16.01
N PRO A 234 13.62 -26.14 -14.92
CA PRO A 234 12.80 -26.76 -13.87
C PRO A 234 12.00 -25.72 -13.10
N ARG A 235 10.73 -26.06 -12.83
CA ARG A 235 9.86 -25.31 -11.91
C ARG A 235 10.25 -25.59 -10.45
N ARG A 236 10.16 -24.58 -9.60
CA ARG A 236 10.47 -24.59 -8.15
C ARG A 236 9.23 -24.47 -7.26
N GLY A 237 8.10 -24.04 -7.80
CA GLY A 237 6.88 -23.71 -7.04
C GLY A 237 6.86 -22.29 -6.48
N ASP A 238 7.71 -21.40 -7.01
CA ASP A 238 7.82 -19.99 -6.58
C ASP A 238 6.72 -19.09 -7.21
N PHE A 239 6.70 -17.81 -6.81
CA PHE A 239 5.71 -16.85 -7.34
C PHE A 239 5.85 -16.60 -8.86
N VAL A 240 7.05 -16.72 -9.44
CA VAL A 240 7.24 -16.67 -10.90
C VAL A 240 6.56 -17.86 -11.57
N ASP A 241 6.73 -19.07 -11.04
CA ASP A 241 6.05 -20.26 -11.57
C ASP A 241 4.52 -20.10 -11.54
N LEU A 242 3.97 -19.49 -10.49
CA LEU A 242 2.52 -19.26 -10.38
C LEU A 242 2.00 -18.22 -11.38
N MET A 243 2.81 -17.22 -11.76
CA MET A 243 2.48 -16.34 -12.88
C MET A 243 2.64 -17.03 -14.25
N LEU A 244 3.60 -17.93 -14.39
CA LEU A 244 3.80 -18.74 -15.60
C LEU A 244 2.71 -19.82 -15.77
N ASP A 245 2.15 -20.32 -14.68
CA ASP A 245 0.99 -21.24 -14.71
C ASP A 245 -0.30 -20.48 -15.04
N ALA A 246 -0.38 -19.21 -14.64
CA ALA A 246 -1.42 -18.27 -15.08
C ALA A 246 -1.20 -17.68 -16.49
N ARG A 247 -0.06 -17.94 -17.14
CA ARG A 247 0.24 -17.61 -18.55
C ARG A 247 -0.46 -18.59 -19.48
N VAL A 248 -1.78 -18.68 -19.33
CA VAL A 248 -2.63 -19.65 -20.02
C VAL A 248 -2.85 -19.23 -21.47
N SER A 249 -2.46 -20.09 -22.41
CA SER A 249 -2.86 -20.00 -23.81
C SER A 249 -4.38 -20.15 -23.94
N GLU A 250 -4.97 -19.47 -24.93
CA GLU A 250 -6.44 -19.35 -25.10
C GLU A 250 -7.19 -20.71 -25.19
N GLU A 251 -6.47 -21.79 -25.45
CA GLU A 251 -6.99 -23.15 -25.59
C GLU A 251 -7.43 -23.77 -24.26
N LYS A 252 -6.64 -23.68 -23.18
CA LYS A 252 -6.99 -24.35 -21.90
C LYS A 252 -8.21 -23.71 -21.23
N VAL A 253 -8.45 -22.42 -21.45
CA VAL A 253 -9.61 -21.68 -20.89
C VAL A 253 -10.93 -22.34 -21.30
N LYS A 254 -10.98 -23.01 -22.46
CA LYS A 254 -12.17 -23.72 -22.97
C LYS A 254 -12.48 -25.04 -22.28
N GLN A 255 -11.57 -25.60 -21.46
CA GLN A 255 -11.73 -26.96 -20.91
C GLN A 255 -12.18 -27.00 -19.44
N GLU A 256 -11.70 -26.09 -18.57
CA GLU A 256 -11.89 -26.25 -17.11
C GLU A 256 -12.90 -25.27 -16.45
N GLY A 257 -13.32 -24.21 -17.15
CA GLY A 257 -14.49 -23.39 -16.78
C GLY A 257 -14.50 -22.67 -15.42
N LYS A 258 -13.40 -22.71 -14.64
CA LYS A 258 -13.36 -22.19 -13.25
C LYS A 258 -12.25 -21.18 -12.92
N PHE A 259 -11.41 -20.80 -13.89
CA PHE A 259 -10.50 -19.67 -13.74
C PHE A 259 -10.97 -18.48 -14.58
N SER A 260 -10.70 -17.27 -14.10
CA SER A 260 -11.03 -16.03 -14.83
C SER A 260 -10.35 -16.02 -16.20
N SER A 261 -11.11 -15.75 -17.27
CA SER A 261 -10.67 -15.72 -18.67
C SER A 261 -9.80 -14.49 -19.01
N TYR A 262 -8.84 -14.17 -18.14
CA TYR A 262 -8.01 -12.98 -18.18
C TYR A 262 -6.53 -13.41 -18.15
N THR A 263 -5.90 -13.42 -19.31
CA THR A 263 -4.49 -13.81 -19.46
C THR A 263 -3.58 -12.60 -19.19
N LEU A 264 -2.55 -12.79 -18.37
CA LEU A 264 -1.50 -11.78 -18.20
C LEU A 264 -0.57 -11.78 -19.42
N THR A 265 -0.26 -10.60 -19.95
CA THR A 265 0.84 -10.46 -20.94
C THR A 265 2.20 -10.60 -20.25
N ASP A 266 3.26 -10.92 -21.01
CA ASP A 266 4.61 -10.99 -20.45
C ASP A 266 5.02 -9.68 -19.74
N ASP A 267 4.75 -8.50 -20.32
CA ASP A 267 5.03 -7.22 -19.66
C ASP A 267 4.13 -7.00 -18.43
N SER A 268 2.89 -7.53 -18.41
CA SER A 268 2.02 -7.51 -17.24
C SER A 268 2.56 -8.40 -16.11
N ILE A 269 3.03 -9.62 -16.42
CA ILE A 269 3.72 -10.52 -15.48
C ILE A 269 4.94 -9.81 -14.87
N ILE A 270 5.72 -9.13 -15.69
CA ILE A 270 6.94 -8.42 -15.27
C ILE A 270 6.61 -7.20 -14.40
N ALA A 271 5.53 -6.49 -14.70
CA ALA A 271 5.02 -5.43 -13.85
C ALA A 271 4.63 -5.93 -12.44
N GLN A 272 4.00 -7.11 -12.34
CA GLN A 272 3.66 -7.69 -11.04
C GLN A 272 4.91 -8.16 -10.29
N ALA A 273 5.82 -8.86 -10.97
CA ALA A 273 7.11 -9.28 -10.42
C ALA A 273 7.87 -8.11 -9.76
N VAL A 274 8.09 -7.02 -10.50
CA VAL A 274 8.80 -5.85 -9.97
C VAL A 274 8.00 -5.18 -8.84
N LEU A 275 6.66 -5.13 -8.93
CA LEU A 275 5.81 -4.64 -7.84
C LEU A 275 6.02 -5.45 -6.55
N PHE A 276 6.10 -6.78 -6.62
CA PHE A 276 6.24 -7.62 -5.42
C PHE A 276 7.63 -7.52 -4.78
N ILE A 277 8.72 -7.43 -5.55
CA ILE A 277 10.07 -7.14 -5.01
C ILE A 277 10.02 -5.85 -4.19
N VAL A 278 9.52 -4.77 -4.81
CA VAL A 278 9.50 -3.43 -4.22
C VAL A 278 8.61 -3.37 -2.99
N ALA A 279 7.38 -3.89 -3.07
CA ALA A 279 6.41 -3.82 -1.98
C ALA A 279 6.76 -4.75 -0.79
N GLY A 280 7.31 -5.93 -1.06
CA GLY A 280 7.64 -6.94 -0.04
C GLY A 280 8.83 -6.58 0.84
N PHE A 281 9.79 -5.82 0.30
CA PHE A 281 10.98 -5.33 1.00
C PHE A 281 10.64 -4.26 2.07
N ASP A 282 10.42 -3.02 1.64
CA ASP A 282 10.44 -1.84 2.54
C ASP A 282 9.30 -1.83 3.57
N THR A 283 8.11 -2.30 3.20
CA THR A 283 6.96 -2.31 4.11
C THR A 283 7.12 -3.34 5.24
N THR A 284 7.70 -4.50 4.93
CA THR A 284 8.00 -5.55 5.91
C THR A 284 9.16 -5.11 6.79
N ALA A 285 10.24 -4.57 6.21
CA ALA A 285 11.40 -4.06 6.95
C ALA A 285 10.99 -2.94 7.92
N SER A 286 10.16 -1.99 7.47
CA SER A 286 9.60 -0.94 8.33
C SER A 286 8.79 -1.49 9.50
N THR A 287 7.97 -2.52 9.26
CA THR A 287 7.15 -3.15 10.30
C THR A 287 8.03 -3.86 11.34
N LEU A 288 9.03 -4.64 10.92
CA LEU A 288 9.97 -5.31 11.81
C LEU A 288 10.80 -4.30 12.62
N ASN A 289 11.22 -3.20 12.01
CA ASN A 289 11.93 -2.12 12.69
C ASN A 289 11.11 -1.46 13.80
N PHE A 290 9.86 -1.10 13.53
CA PHE A 290 9.00 -0.54 14.58
C PHE A 290 8.64 -1.57 15.66
N ALA A 291 8.47 -2.86 15.32
CA ALA A 291 8.25 -3.92 16.29
C ALA A 291 9.48 -4.10 17.21
N GLY A 292 10.69 -4.23 16.64
CA GLY A 292 11.94 -4.34 17.39
C GLY A 292 12.20 -3.13 18.28
N HIS A 293 11.96 -1.91 17.77
CA HIS A 293 12.07 -0.69 18.55
C HIS A 293 11.07 -0.65 19.71
N LEU A 294 9.80 -1.03 19.48
CA LEU A 294 8.78 -1.08 20.53
C LEU A 294 9.14 -2.12 21.60
N LEU A 295 9.52 -3.34 21.21
CA LEU A 295 9.91 -4.40 22.14
C LEU A 295 11.16 -4.02 22.95
N ALA A 296 12.15 -3.36 22.34
CA ALA A 296 13.33 -2.83 23.05
C ALA A 296 13.02 -1.65 23.99
N LYS A 297 11.83 -1.04 23.90
CA LYS A 297 11.33 -0.02 24.84
C LYS A 297 10.35 -0.55 25.89
N ASN A 298 9.85 -1.77 25.72
CA ASN A 298 8.76 -2.34 26.51
C ASN A 298 9.15 -3.76 26.95
N GLN A 299 10.07 -3.84 27.92
CA GLN A 299 10.75 -5.09 28.30
C GLN A 299 9.77 -6.19 28.75
N GLN A 300 8.76 -5.85 29.54
CA GLN A 300 7.72 -6.81 29.97
C GLN A 300 7.02 -7.48 28.77
N GLN A 301 6.70 -6.69 27.74
CA GLN A 301 6.05 -7.16 26.52
C GLN A 301 7.01 -8.00 25.65
N GLN A 302 8.31 -7.65 25.64
CA GLN A 302 9.34 -8.48 25.03
C GLN A 302 9.49 -9.84 25.73
N ASP A 303 9.46 -9.85 27.06
CA ASP A 303 9.62 -11.07 27.85
C ASP A 303 8.38 -11.97 27.73
N SER A 304 7.16 -11.42 27.79
CA SER A 304 5.92 -12.18 27.52
C SER A 304 5.87 -12.76 26.09
N LEU A 305 6.37 -12.04 25.09
CA LEU A 305 6.51 -12.57 23.73
C LEU A 305 7.54 -13.71 23.68
N ARG A 306 8.69 -13.55 24.36
CA ARG A 306 9.72 -14.59 24.44
C ARG A 306 9.19 -15.85 25.13
N GLU A 307 8.37 -15.70 26.16
CA GLU A 307 7.69 -16.82 26.85
C GLU A 307 6.74 -17.57 25.92
N GLU A 308 5.87 -16.89 25.15
CA GLU A 308 5.01 -17.53 24.15
C GLU A 308 5.84 -18.29 23.10
N MET A 309 6.90 -17.68 22.57
CA MET A 309 7.76 -18.31 21.55
C MET A 309 8.53 -19.53 22.10
N GLN A 310 9.05 -19.46 23.33
CA GLN A 310 9.71 -20.60 23.97
C GLN A 310 8.74 -21.73 24.28
N GLU A 311 7.51 -21.42 24.70
CA GLU A 311 6.48 -22.41 24.95
C GLU A 311 6.05 -23.13 23.66
N LEU A 312 5.90 -22.41 22.54
CA LEU A 312 5.64 -23.03 21.23
C LEU A 312 6.82 -23.93 20.79
N VAL A 313 8.06 -23.46 20.94
CA VAL A 313 9.27 -24.28 20.64
C VAL A 313 9.34 -25.55 21.48
N ARG A 314 8.97 -25.52 22.76
CA ARG A 314 8.99 -26.70 23.65
C ARG A 314 7.99 -27.79 23.28
N ARG A 315 6.97 -27.50 22.46
CA ARG A 315 5.96 -28.48 22.02
C ARG A 315 6.43 -29.37 20.87
N ASN A 316 7.48 -28.95 20.16
CA ASN A 316 7.96 -29.63 18.96
C ASN A 316 9.25 -30.40 19.28
N GLU A 317 9.27 -31.69 18.92
CA GLU A 317 10.40 -32.60 19.22
C GLU A 317 11.73 -32.18 18.56
N ASP A 318 11.68 -31.42 17.46
CA ASP A 318 12.86 -30.90 16.75
C ASP A 318 13.33 -29.53 17.25
N GLY A 319 12.63 -28.93 18.21
CA GLY A 319 12.93 -27.62 18.79
C GLY A 319 12.75 -26.43 17.84
N LYS A 320 11.96 -26.55 16.76
CA LYS A 320 11.74 -25.47 15.79
C LYS A 320 10.27 -25.08 15.71
N LEU A 321 10.01 -23.82 15.34
CA LEU A 321 8.65 -23.38 14.99
C LEU A 321 8.28 -23.88 13.60
N ASN A 322 7.08 -24.45 13.48
CA ASN A 322 6.45 -24.79 12.21
C ASN A 322 5.37 -23.76 11.83
N TYR A 323 4.82 -23.85 10.62
CA TYR A 323 3.83 -22.88 10.11
C TYR A 323 2.58 -22.76 11.00
N GLN A 324 2.14 -23.84 11.64
CA GLN A 324 0.93 -23.82 12.49
C GLN A 324 1.16 -23.02 13.76
N ASP A 325 2.31 -23.19 14.43
CA ASP A 325 2.64 -22.51 15.69
C ASP A 325 2.64 -20.98 15.50
N VAL A 326 3.23 -20.51 14.40
CA VAL A 326 3.28 -19.09 14.04
C VAL A 326 1.88 -18.53 13.76
N MET A 327 0.96 -19.35 13.23
CA MET A 327 -0.44 -18.98 13.02
C MET A 327 -1.31 -19.09 14.29
N GLU A 328 -0.83 -19.75 15.35
CA GLU A 328 -1.52 -19.89 16.64
C GLU A 328 -0.95 -18.97 17.74
N ALA A 329 0.16 -18.28 17.47
CA ALA A 329 0.82 -17.32 18.36
C ALA A 329 0.01 -16.02 18.54
N LYS A 330 -0.79 -15.97 19.60
CA LYS A 330 -1.76 -14.89 19.86
C LYS A 330 -1.09 -13.61 20.33
N TYR A 331 -0.02 -13.73 21.12
CA TYR A 331 0.72 -12.57 21.61
C TYR A 331 1.63 -11.99 20.51
N LEU A 332 2.21 -12.84 19.65
CA LEU A 332 2.87 -12.40 18.42
C LEU A 332 1.92 -11.60 17.51
N ASP A 333 0.73 -12.12 17.20
CA ASP A 333 -0.28 -11.42 16.40
C ASP A 333 -0.69 -10.08 17.03
N ALA A 334 -0.87 -10.03 18.36
CA ALA A 334 -1.15 -8.79 19.08
C ALA A 334 -0.01 -7.77 18.98
N VAL A 335 1.25 -8.20 19.10
CA VAL A 335 2.45 -7.33 18.98
C VAL A 335 2.59 -6.77 17.56
N ILE A 336 2.39 -7.59 16.53
CA ILE A 336 2.44 -7.14 15.13
C ILE A 336 1.25 -6.22 14.81
N SER A 337 0.05 -6.55 15.27
CA SER A 337 -1.15 -5.72 15.10
C SER A 337 -1.03 -4.36 15.78
N GLU A 338 -0.50 -4.31 17.01
CA GLU A 338 -0.27 -3.05 17.73
C GLU A 338 0.84 -2.21 17.09
N THR A 339 1.90 -2.86 16.61
CA THR A 339 2.95 -2.19 15.81
C THR A 339 2.36 -1.52 14.56
N LEU A 340 1.54 -2.26 13.80
CA LEU A 340 0.87 -1.75 12.60
C LEU A 340 -0.21 -0.70 12.92
N ARG A 341 -0.81 -0.72 14.12
CA ARG A 341 -1.75 0.32 14.59
C ARG A 341 -1.03 1.63 14.92
N LEU A 342 0.17 1.55 15.49
CA LEU A 342 0.98 2.72 15.89
C LEU A 342 1.80 3.29 14.73
N TYR A 343 2.33 2.43 13.85
CA TYR A 343 3.26 2.79 12.77
C TYR A 343 2.92 2.03 11.46
N PRO A 344 1.74 2.23 10.85
CA PRO A 344 1.41 1.59 9.57
C PRO A 344 2.33 2.12 8.46
N PRO A 345 3.11 1.29 7.74
CA PRO A 345 3.98 1.75 6.65
C PRO A 345 3.19 2.45 5.53
N GLY A 346 2.01 1.92 5.21
CA GLY A 346 1.04 2.60 4.35
C GLY A 346 0.20 3.61 5.13
N HIS A 347 0.70 4.84 5.34
CA HIS A 347 0.00 5.86 6.13
C HIS A 347 -1.38 6.25 5.58
N PHE A 348 -1.60 6.09 4.28
CA PHE A 348 -2.88 6.28 3.63
C PHE A 348 -3.02 5.37 2.41
N LEU A 349 -4.26 5.13 2.01
CA LEU A 349 -4.70 4.45 0.81
C LEU A 349 -5.51 5.48 0.02
N GLU A 350 -5.66 5.24 -1.27
CA GLU A 350 -6.46 6.09 -2.13
C GLU A 350 -7.44 5.24 -2.94
N ARG A 351 -8.54 5.88 -3.31
CA ARG A 351 -9.52 5.42 -4.29
C ARG A 351 -9.81 6.54 -5.26
N GLN A 352 -10.52 6.21 -6.32
CA GLN A 352 -11.12 7.16 -7.25
C GLN A 352 -12.61 6.83 -7.37
N CYS A 353 -13.46 7.86 -7.38
CA CYS A 353 -14.89 7.65 -7.60
C CYS A 353 -15.16 7.44 -9.09
N THR A 354 -15.64 6.25 -9.46
CA THR A 354 -15.87 5.86 -10.87
C THR A 354 -17.30 6.11 -11.34
N LYS A 355 -18.23 6.32 -10.40
CA LYS A 355 -19.68 6.50 -10.60
C LYS A 355 -20.19 7.64 -9.71
N GLU A 356 -21.40 8.15 -9.98
CA GLU A 356 -22.08 9.02 -9.01
C GLU A 356 -22.45 8.21 -7.75
N TYR A 357 -22.33 8.83 -6.58
CA TYR A 357 -22.60 8.23 -5.28
C TYR A 357 -23.15 9.33 -4.33
N LYS A 358 -23.47 9.03 -3.06
CA LYS A 358 -23.86 10.06 -2.07
C LYS A 358 -23.18 9.77 -0.73
N LEU A 359 -22.40 10.71 -0.20
CA LEU A 359 -21.74 10.54 1.09
C LEU A 359 -22.78 10.77 2.20
N VAL A 360 -23.24 9.69 2.85
CA VAL A 360 -24.13 9.80 4.01
C VAL A 360 -23.25 10.12 5.23
N GLN A 361 -23.09 11.42 5.51
CA GLN A 361 -22.31 11.87 6.67
C GLN A 361 -23.13 11.70 7.94
N VAL A 362 -22.74 10.74 8.80
CA VAL A 362 -23.44 10.45 10.06
C VAL A 362 -22.94 11.39 11.15
N LEU A 363 -23.34 12.67 11.06
CA LEU A 363 -23.01 13.69 12.06
C LEU A 363 -23.86 13.51 13.32
N GLY A 364 -23.19 13.29 14.45
CA GLY A 364 -23.64 13.90 15.70
C GLY A 364 -23.47 15.41 15.60
N THR A 365 -24.44 16.17 16.10
CA THR A 365 -24.38 17.63 16.14
C THR A 365 -23.25 18.14 17.04
N TRP A 366 -22.78 19.39 16.80
CA TRP A 366 -22.45 20.44 17.79
C TRP A 366 -21.56 21.53 17.16
N CYS A 367 -22.15 22.42 16.34
CA CYS A 367 -21.45 23.66 15.97
C CYS A 367 -21.46 24.62 17.16
N LYS A 368 -20.29 24.94 17.72
CA LYS A 368 -20.18 25.75 18.95
C LYS A 368 -20.15 27.28 18.72
N CYS A 369 -20.36 27.72 17.47
CA CYS A 369 -20.30 29.13 17.08
C CYS A 369 -21.65 29.72 16.63
N CYS A 370 -22.70 28.90 16.49
CA CYS A 370 -24.06 29.33 16.17
C CYS A 370 -25.02 28.92 17.30
N GLY A 371 -26.00 29.77 17.60
CA GLY A 371 -27.07 29.45 18.54
C GLY A 371 -28.04 28.38 18.00
N PRO A 372 -29.03 27.95 18.80
CA PRO A 372 -29.95 26.86 18.45
C PRO A 372 -30.99 27.29 17.39
N THR A 373 -30.56 27.42 16.14
CA THR A 373 -31.45 27.47 14.96
C THR A 373 -31.50 26.09 14.31
N ALA A 374 -32.68 25.48 14.30
CA ALA A 374 -32.91 24.22 13.60
C ALA A 374 -32.92 24.41 12.06
N SER A 375 -33.02 23.28 11.33
CA SER A 375 -33.14 23.17 9.87
C SER A 375 -31.99 23.72 9.02
N ALA A 376 -30.91 22.95 8.93
CA ALA A 376 -30.19 22.71 7.68
C ALA A 376 -29.53 21.31 7.75
N GLU A 377 -29.73 20.49 6.72
CA GLU A 377 -28.92 19.27 6.52
C GLU A 377 -27.76 19.59 5.59
N ASP A 378 -26.56 19.76 6.15
CA ASP A 378 -25.33 19.93 5.35
C ASP A 378 -24.92 18.59 4.72
N GLN A 379 -25.49 18.27 3.55
CA GLN A 379 -25.18 17.05 2.80
C GLN A 379 -24.04 17.23 1.80
N VAL A 380 -23.15 16.23 1.70
CA VAL A 380 -22.06 16.16 0.71
C VAL A 380 -22.27 14.96 -0.23
N GLN A 381 -23.06 15.11 -1.30
CA GLN A 381 -23.23 14.06 -2.33
C GLN A 381 -21.93 13.85 -3.16
N VAL A 382 -21.86 12.88 -4.09
CA VAL A 382 -20.64 12.50 -4.85
C VAL A 382 -20.77 12.44 -6.40
N LEU A 383 -20.02 13.21 -7.23
CA LEU A 383 -20.00 13.03 -8.71
C LEU A 383 -19.22 11.76 -9.09
N GLY A 384 -19.67 11.13 -10.18
CA GLY A 384 -18.81 10.48 -11.16
C GLY A 384 -18.74 11.32 -12.46
N PRO A 385 -17.87 10.98 -13.41
CA PRO A 385 -17.66 11.79 -14.62
C PRO A 385 -18.84 11.73 -15.62
N GLY A 386 -19.76 12.71 -15.52
CA GLY A 386 -20.79 13.03 -16.53
C GLY A 386 -21.69 14.16 -16.02
N THR A 387 -21.99 15.23 -16.76
CA THR A 387 -22.02 15.40 -18.23
C THR A 387 -21.58 16.79 -18.71
N LYS A 388 -21.10 16.88 -19.96
CA LYS A 388 -20.93 18.10 -20.80
C LYS A 388 -20.19 19.30 -20.16
N ALA A 389 -18.88 19.13 -19.94
CA ALA A 389 -17.90 20.22 -20.00
C ALA A 389 -16.71 19.79 -20.88
N ARG A 390 -15.94 20.74 -21.44
CA ARG A 390 -14.84 20.45 -22.38
C ARG A 390 -13.66 19.75 -21.69
N ALA A 391 -13.15 18.69 -22.34
CA ALA A 391 -11.80 18.12 -22.22
C ALA A 391 -11.11 18.21 -20.83
N GLY A 392 -11.38 17.24 -19.94
CA GLY A 392 -10.65 17.14 -18.66
C GLY A 392 -11.30 16.28 -17.57
N SER A 393 -12.00 15.20 -17.93
CA SER A 393 -12.78 14.38 -16.98
C SER A 393 -11.92 13.81 -15.84
N SER A 394 -12.05 14.41 -14.66
CA SER A 394 -11.29 14.06 -13.46
C SER A 394 -12.28 13.68 -12.37
N GLY A 395 -12.49 12.37 -12.13
CA GLY A 395 -13.30 11.91 -11.00
C GLY A 395 -12.61 12.20 -9.68
N LEU A 396 -13.36 12.39 -8.59
CA LEU A 396 -12.73 12.80 -7.34
C LEU A 396 -11.74 11.75 -6.81
N LEU A 397 -10.67 12.25 -6.20
CA LEU A 397 -9.71 11.47 -5.45
C LEU A 397 -10.05 11.44 -3.96
N VAL A 398 -10.00 10.20 -3.46
CA VAL A 398 -10.76 9.69 -2.33
C VAL A 398 -9.59 9.24 -1.41
N SER A 399 -9.18 10.00 -0.38
CA SER A 399 -7.86 9.81 0.32
C SER A 399 -7.93 9.63 1.87
N LEU A 400 -7.31 8.57 2.44
CA LEU A 400 -7.50 8.06 3.82
C LEU A 400 -7.17 9.05 5.02
N SER A 401 -8.06 9.20 6.06
CA SER A 401 -7.80 9.83 7.41
C SER A 401 -8.54 9.37 8.75
N LEU A 402 -9.25 8.21 8.90
CA LEU A 402 -9.41 7.36 10.16
C LEU A 402 -9.42 7.96 11.60
N SER A 403 -10.59 8.03 12.27
CA SER A 403 -10.77 7.68 13.69
C SER A 403 -12.19 7.13 13.99
N HIS A 404 -12.51 6.72 15.23
CA HIS A 404 -13.90 6.40 15.70
C HIS A 404 -14.55 7.66 16.35
N THR A 405 -15.87 7.82 16.63
CA THR A 405 -17.12 6.99 16.64
C THR A 405 -18.31 7.87 16.10
N HIS A 406 -19.65 7.62 16.12
CA HIS A 406 -20.58 6.52 16.49
C HIS A 406 -21.92 6.65 15.69
N SER A 407 -22.94 5.82 15.98
CA SER A 407 -24.23 5.50 15.28
C SER A 407 -25.20 6.69 14.94
N LEU A 408 -26.38 6.59 14.26
CA LEU A 408 -27.31 5.46 14.01
C LEU A 408 -28.09 5.49 12.63
N SER A 409 -29.35 5.99 12.50
CA SER A 409 -30.30 5.68 11.38
C SER A 409 -31.17 6.84 10.79
N LEU A 410 -31.50 6.72 9.48
CA LEU A 410 -32.75 7.06 8.72
C LEU A 410 -33.01 8.43 7.97
N VAL A 411 -33.42 8.31 6.68
CA VAL A 411 -34.24 9.18 5.77
C VAL A 411 -33.65 10.34 4.89
N ILE A 412 -33.38 10.05 3.59
CA ILE A 412 -33.75 10.77 2.30
C ILE A 412 -33.73 12.33 2.24
N ASN A 413 -32.90 13.05 1.42
CA ASN A 413 -33.00 13.22 -0.06
C ASN A 413 -31.86 14.07 -0.77
N ARG A 414 -31.75 13.96 -2.12
CA ARG A 414 -31.00 14.76 -3.16
C ARG A 414 -30.19 16.04 -2.77
N SER A 415 -28.86 16.13 -3.01
CA SER A 415 -28.16 16.64 -4.25
C SER A 415 -26.66 17.00 -3.95
N GLY A 416 -25.73 17.25 -4.91
CA GLY A 416 -24.52 18.10 -4.64
C GLY A 416 -23.05 17.67 -4.98
N THR A 417 -22.68 16.39 -5.01
CA THR A 417 -21.58 15.77 -5.80
C THR A 417 -20.04 16.11 -5.66
N GLU A 418 -19.18 15.38 -4.86
CA GLU A 418 -17.85 14.65 -5.10
C GLU A 418 -17.20 13.85 -3.86
N CYS A 419 -16.32 12.79 -3.99
CA CYS A 419 -16.05 11.68 -2.97
C CYS A 419 -14.70 11.49 -2.16
N LEU A 420 -14.69 10.59 -1.12
CA LEU A 420 -13.68 10.47 -0.04
C LEU A 420 -13.28 9.03 0.57
N THR A 421 -12.01 8.71 0.98
CA THR A 421 -11.44 7.46 1.66
C THR A 421 -10.87 7.69 3.14
N LEU A 422 -10.54 6.67 4.02
CA LEU A 422 -10.12 6.78 5.50
C LEU A 422 -8.97 5.89 6.24
N PHE A 423 -7.89 6.40 6.91
CA PHE A 423 -6.87 5.68 7.81
C PHE A 423 -6.35 6.43 9.07
N TYR A 424 -5.73 5.71 10.00
CA TYR A 424 -5.88 5.92 11.45
C TYR A 424 -4.92 6.90 12.14
N ARG A 425 -5.38 7.44 13.27
CA ARG A 425 -4.57 8.26 14.18
C ARG A 425 -4.00 7.44 15.35
N ARG A 426 -2.71 7.66 15.60
CA ARG A 426 -1.90 7.13 16.72
C ARG A 426 -2.31 7.76 18.07
N ALA A 427 -2.34 6.94 19.11
CA ALA A 427 -2.47 7.37 20.50
C ALA A 427 -1.09 7.61 21.14
N VAL A 428 -1.05 8.52 22.09
CA VAL A 428 -0.01 8.73 23.13
C VAL A 428 -0.79 8.97 24.43
#